data_AF-A0A0A2AAC5-F1
#
_entry.id   AF-A0A0A2AAC5-F1
#
_cell.length_a   1.000
_cell.length_b   1.000
_cell.length_c   1.000
_cell.angle_alpha   90.00
_cell.angle_beta   90.00
_cell.angle_gamma   90.00
#
_symmetry.space_group_name_H-M   'P 1'
#
loop_
_entity.id
_entity.type
_entity.pdbx_description
1 polymer ?
#
loop_
_entity_poly.entity_id
_entity_poly.type
_entity_poly.pdbx_seq_one_letter_code
_entity_poly.pdbx_strand_id
1 'polypeptide(L)' 'MTYCLDRNKTKINMTLPEFIYAPIDGGTIHRYEISGGKRKFLRFIGCYLGQCNFHKNIDDAIDFIKDVKESQKIQKT' A
#
# COMPACT_ATOMS: atom_id res chain seq x y z
N MET A 1 -0.41 -7.38 -14.83
CA MET A 1 -0.37 -6.99 -13.40
C MET A 1 0.20 -5.59 -13.31
N THR A 2 -0.66 -4.59 -13.13
CA THR A 2 -0.29 -3.18 -13.12
C THR A 2 0.28 -2.86 -11.74
N TYR A 3 1.61 -2.80 -11.63
CA TYR A 3 2.27 -2.25 -10.45
C TYR A 3 1.76 -0.83 -10.27
N CYS A 4 1.37 -0.45 -9.05
CA CYS A 4 1.08 0.94 -8.68
C CYS A 4 2.41 1.72 -8.70
N LEU A 5 2.99 1.90 -9.88
CA LEU A 5 4.13 2.73 -10.13
C LEU A 5 3.62 4.16 -10.22
N ASP A 6 3.80 4.89 -9.13
CA ASP A 6 3.71 6.34 -9.09
C ASP A 6 4.40 6.93 -10.33
N ARG A 7 3.63 7.68 -11.11
CA ARG A 7 3.97 8.12 -12.46
C ARG A 7 4.88 9.35 -12.46
N ASN A 8 5.77 9.49 -11.47
CA ASN A 8 6.62 10.65 -11.29
C ASN A 8 8.12 10.29 -11.27
N LYS A 9 8.82 10.85 -12.25
CA LYS A 9 10.07 10.36 -12.82
C LYS A 9 11.27 10.98 -12.10
N THR A 10 11.45 10.72 -10.82
CA THR A 10 12.70 10.92 -10.08
C THR A 10 13.33 9.55 -9.85
N LYS A 11 14.59 9.34 -10.28
CA LYS A 11 15.34 8.09 -10.05
C LYS A 11 15.56 7.88 -8.54
N ILE A 12 14.55 7.35 -7.87
CA ILE A 12 14.70 6.68 -6.58
C ILE A 12 14.94 5.22 -6.95
N ASN A 13 16.11 4.66 -6.59
CA ASN A 13 16.36 3.22 -6.74
C ASN A 13 15.45 2.48 -5.75
N MET A 14 14.18 2.35 -6.11
CA MET A 14 13.20 1.56 -5.37
C MET A 14 13.51 0.10 -5.66
N THR A 15 13.84 -0.66 -4.63
CA THR A 15 13.81 -2.12 -4.72
C THR A 15 12.38 -2.57 -5.04
N LEU A 16 12.26 -3.72 -5.70
CA LEU A 16 10.95 -4.29 -6.02
C LEU A 16 10.14 -4.41 -4.71
N PRO A 17 8.90 -3.92 -4.65
CA PRO A 17 8.09 -4.04 -3.46
C PRO A 17 7.85 -5.50 -3.11
N GLU A 18 7.96 -5.81 -1.83
CA GLU A 18 7.68 -7.14 -1.31
C GLU A 18 6.20 -7.26 -0.99
N PHE A 19 5.55 -8.28 -1.53
CA PHE A 19 4.18 -8.60 -1.17
C PHE A 19 4.14 -9.19 0.24
N ILE A 20 3.43 -8.52 1.15
CA ILE A 20 3.39 -8.89 2.57
C ILE A 20 2.13 -9.70 2.88
N TYR A 21 0.98 -9.20 2.41
CA TYR A 21 -0.31 -9.69 2.86
C TYR A 21 -1.41 -9.40 1.84
N ALA A 22 -2.25 -10.38 1.54
CA ALA A 22 -3.56 -10.15 0.93
C ALA A 22 -4.61 -10.85 1.79
N PRO A 23 -5.56 -10.09 2.37
CA PRO A 23 -6.73 -10.70 2.99
C PRO A 23 -7.58 -11.41 1.92
N ILE A 24 -8.25 -12.50 2.31
CA ILE A 24 -9.21 -13.24 1.47
C ILE A 24 -10.34 -12.31 0.98
N ASP A 25 -10.68 -11.31 1.78
CA ASP A 25 -11.72 -10.32 1.51
C ASP A 25 -11.35 -9.26 0.45
N GLY A 26 -10.17 -9.42 -0.16
CA GLY A 26 -9.63 -8.50 -1.15
C GLY A 26 -8.68 -7.47 -0.56
N GLY A 27 -7.94 -6.82 -1.45
CA GLY A 27 -6.88 -5.88 -1.11
C GLY A 27 -5.50 -6.53 -1.02
N THR A 28 -4.48 -5.69 -1.05
CA THR A 28 -3.08 -6.12 -1.03
C THR A 28 -2.25 -5.12 -0.25
N ILE A 29 -1.34 -5.63 0.58
CA ILE A 29 -0.32 -4.84 1.27
C ILE A 29 1.04 -5.18 0.68
N HIS A 30 1.76 -4.16 0.24
CA HIS A 30 3.13 -4.29 -0.25
C HIS A 30 4.09 -3.43 0.56
N ARG A 31 5.29 -3.93 0.83
CA ARG A 31 6.36 -3.24 1.54
C ARG A 31 7.34 -2.64 0.54
N TYR A 32 7.63 -1.37 0.72
CA TYR A 32 8.62 -0.60 -0.02
C TYR A 32 9.76 -0.23 0.92
N GLU A 33 10.98 -0.51 0.48
CA GLU A 33 12.17 0.06 1.07
C GLU A 33 12.57 1.28 0.24
N ILE A 34 12.29 2.47 0.77
CA ILE A 34 12.55 3.73 0.10
C ILE A 34 13.88 4.28 0.60
N SER A 35 14.88 4.37 -0.28
CA SER A 35 16.15 5.02 0.04
C SER A 35 16.03 6.55 -0.12
N GLY A 36 16.18 7.28 0.98
CA GLY A 36 16.28 8.74 1.00
C GLY A 36 17.71 9.16 1.34
N GLY A 37 18.54 9.40 0.32
CA GLY A 37 19.94 9.77 0.49
C GLY A 37 20.75 8.65 1.16
N LYS A 38 21.23 8.88 2.40
CA LYS A 38 21.97 7.89 3.22
C LYS A 38 21.08 6.99 4.08
N ARG A 39 19.78 7.26 4.17
CA ARG A 39 18.86 6.54 5.07
C ARG A 39 17.87 5.69 4.28
N LYS A 40 17.50 4.55 4.86
CA LYS A 40 16.50 3.61 4.33
C LYS A 40 15.24 3.72 5.19
N PHE A 41 14.10 3.92 4.55
CA PHE A 41 12.80 4.02 5.19
C PHE A 41 11.91 2.89 4.72
N LEU A 42 11.29 2.18 5.66
CA LEU A 42 10.27 1.20 5.35
C LEU A 42 8.90 1.89 5.26
N ARG A 43 8.17 1.60 4.19
CA ARG A 43 6.79 2.05 3.98
C ARG A 43 5.93 0.90 3.49
N PHE A 44 4.67 0.91 3.87
CA PHE A 44 3.70 -0.10 3.46
C PHE A 44 2.63 0.57 2.62
N ILE A 45 2.28 0.03 1.46
CA ILE A 45 1.13 0.48 0.69
C ILE A 45 -0.02 -0.50 0.95
N GLY A 46 -1.16 0.00 1.41
CA GLY A 46 -2.41 -0.74 1.46
C GLY A 46 -3.25 -0.35 0.25
N CYS A 47 -3.61 -1.31 -0.58
CA CYS A 47 -4.49 -1.09 -1.73
C CYS A 47 -5.75 -1.92 -1.59
N TYR A 48 -6.93 -1.30 -1.72
CA TYR A 48 -8.23 -1.97 -1.71
C TYR A 48 -9.14 -1.37 -2.79
N LEU A 49 -9.60 -2.21 -3.73
CA LEU A 49 -10.56 -1.85 -4.79
C LEU A 49 -10.26 -0.52 -5.53
N GLY A 50 -8.97 -0.23 -5.78
CA GLY A 50 -8.52 0.98 -6.49
C GLY A 50 -8.15 2.16 -5.58
N GLN A 51 -8.39 2.09 -4.28
CA GLN A 51 -7.86 3.04 -3.31
C GLN A 51 -6.54 2.53 -2.74
N CYS A 52 -5.47 3.30 -2.90
CA CYS A 52 -4.13 2.95 -2.40
C CYS A 52 -3.59 4.06 -1.52
N ASN A 53 -3.11 3.70 -0.32
CA ASN A 53 -2.49 4.64 0.62
C ASN A 53 -1.19 4.09 1.21
N PHE A 54 -0.25 5.01 1.47
CA PHE A 54 1.01 4.69 2.11
C PHE A 54 0.94 4.90 3.63
N HIS A 55 1.41 3.90 4.35
CA HIS A 55 1.46 3.84 5.80
C HIS A 55 2.89 3.61 6.29
N LYS A 56 3.16 4.00 7.53
CA LYS A 56 4.47 3.80 8.17
C LYS A 56 4.59 2.38 8.73
N ASN A 57 3.47 1.83 9.21
CA ASN A 57 3.40 0.52 9.81
C ASN A 57 2.47 -0.40 9.02
N ILE A 58 2.63 -1.70 9.22
CA ILE A 58 1.75 -2.71 8.63
C ILE A 58 0.35 -2.66 9.24
N ASP A 59 0.23 -2.43 10.54
CA ASP A 59 -1.06 -2.40 11.26
C ASP A 59 -1.95 -1.28 10.73
N ASP A 60 -1.39 -0.08 10.54
CA ASP A 60 -2.09 1.05 9.93
C ASP A 60 -2.61 0.73 8.51
N ALA A 61 -1.86 -0.06 7.73
CA ALA A 61 -2.27 -0.45 6.39
C ALA A 61 -3.38 -1.52 6.42
N ILE A 62 -3.34 -2.42 7.41
CA ILE A 62 -4.39 -3.41 7.65
C ILE A 62 -5.68 -2.70 8.06
N ASP A 63 -5.59 -1.76 9.01
CA ASP A 63 -6.74 -1.01 9.50
C ASP A 63 -7.33 -0.13 8.41
N PHE A 64 -6.51 0.50 7.56
CA PHE A 64 -7.00 1.17 6.35
C PHE A 64 -7.84 0.25 5.45
N ILE A 65 -7.39 -0.97 5.18
CA ILE A 65 -8.16 -1.92 4.36
C ILE A 65 -9.49 -2.26 5.02
N LYS A 66 -9.50 -2.46 6.35
CA LYS A 66 -10.75 -2.71 7.11
C LYS A 66 -11.70 -1.52 7.05
N ASP A 67 -11.18 -0.30 7.24
CA ASP A 67 -11.97 0.93 7.25
C ASP A 67 -12.58 1.24 5.88
N VAL A 68 -11.79 1.09 4.81
CA VAL A 68 -12.30 1.25 3.44
C VAL A 68 -13.35 0.19 3.13
N LYS A 69 -13.13 -1.06 3.55
CA LYS A 69 -14.12 -2.14 3.39
C LYS A 69 -15.44 -1.79 4.10
N GLU A 70 -15.38 -1.32 5.34
CA GLU A 70 -16.58 -0.95 6.10
C GLU A 70 -17.29 0.26 5.49
N SER A 71 -16.53 1.27 5.06
CA SER A 71 -17.05 2.45 4.37
C SER A 71 -17.75 2.10 3.06
N GLN A 72 -17.30 1.07 2.34
CA GLN A 72 -17.95 0.61 1.10
C GLN A 72 -19.21 -0.23 1.35
N LYS A 73 -19.35 -0.89 2.50
CA LYS A 73 -20.61 -1.58 2.86
C LYS A 73 -21.74 -0.58 3.08
N ILE A 74 -21.42 0.58 3.67
CA ILE A 74 -22.40 1.61 4.01
C ILE A 74 -22.97 2.28 2.75
N GLN A 75 -22.22 2.35 1.65
CA GLN A 75 -22.65 3.02 0.40
C GLN A 75 -23.51 2.15 -0.53
N LYS A 76 -23.84 0.91 -0.16
CA LYS A 76 -24.66 0.00 -0.99
C LYS A 76 -26.13 -0.13 -0.56
N THR A 77 -26.61 0.75 0.32
CA THR A 77 -28.04 0.83 0.71
C THR A 77 -28.67 2.06 0.08
#